data_AF-A0A2E0XSF7-F1
#
_entry.id   AF-A0A2E0XSF7-F1
#
_cell.length_a   1.000
_cell.length_b   1.000
_cell.length_c   1.000
_cell.angle_alpha   90.00
_cell.angle_beta   90.00
_cell.angle_gamma   90.00
#
_symmetry.space_group_name_H-M   'P 1'
#
loop_
_entity.id
_entity.type
_entity.pdbx_description
1 polymer ?
#
loop_
_entity_poly.entity_id
_entity_poly.type
_entity_poly.pdbx_seq_one_letter_code
_entity_poly.pdbx_strand_id
1 'polypeptide(L)' 'MQVLMDLRDVHSHATRSLVGYVRGVISGSMNRSSQIEVLEDNPASVLLDSDGDWVISSAFMP' A
#
# COMPACT_ATOMS: atom_id res chain seq x y z
N MET A 1 2.88 -6.71 2.74
CA MET A 1 2.94 -6.55 4.21
C MET A 1 1.88 -7.34 4.98
N GLN A 2 0.82 -7.84 4.34
CA GLN A 2 -0.30 -8.51 5.04
C GLN A 2 0.14 -9.64 6.00
N VAL A 3 1.04 -10.52 5.56
CA VAL A 3 1.58 -11.62 6.40
C VAL A 3 2.40 -11.09 7.59
N LEU A 4 3.13 -9.98 7.42
CA LEU A 4 3.90 -9.38 8.51
C LEU A 4 2.98 -8.85 9.62
N MET A 5 1.80 -8.31 9.26
CA MET A 5 0.82 -7.85 10.23
C MET A 5 0.18 -9.01 10.97
N ASP A 6 -0.05 -10.16 10.32
CA ASP A 6 -0.48 -11.38 10.99
C ASP A 6 0.57 -11.85 12.03
N LEU A 7 1.85 -11.82 11.67
CA LEU A 7 2.95 -12.19 12.59
C LEU A 7 3.14 -11.22 13.75
N ARG A 8 2.61 -9.99 13.64
CA ARG A 8 2.65 -8.96 14.68
C ARG A 8 1.34 -8.83 15.45
N ASP A 9 0.39 -9.75 15.24
CA ASP A 9 -0.93 -9.75 15.90
C ASP A 9 -1.82 -8.55 15.54
N VAL A 10 -1.55 -7.87 14.41
CA VAL A 10 -2.32 -6.72 13.91
C VAL A 10 -3.30 -7.18 12.83
N HIS A 11 -4.27 -8.01 13.21
CA HIS A 11 -5.17 -8.69 12.26
C HIS A 11 -6.09 -7.77 11.45
N SER A 12 -6.35 -6.55 11.93
CA SER A 12 -7.18 -5.56 11.23
C SER A 12 -6.54 -5.05 9.92
N HIS A 13 -5.21 -5.18 9.79
CA HIS A 13 -4.43 -4.72 8.64
C HIS A 13 -3.64 -5.86 7.98
N ALA A 14 -4.02 -7.09 8.25
CA ALA A 14 -3.33 -8.29 7.81
C ALA A 14 -4.08 -9.01 6.68
N THR A 15 -3.84 -10.31 6.47
CA THR A 15 -4.42 -11.07 5.35
C THR A 15 -5.95 -11.01 5.24
N ARG A 16 -6.66 -10.64 6.32
CA ARG A 16 -8.09 -10.28 6.27
C ARG A 16 -8.43 -9.22 5.21
N SER A 17 -7.53 -8.28 4.94
CA SER A 17 -7.70 -7.21 3.96
C SER A 17 -7.55 -7.69 2.50
N LEU A 18 -7.08 -8.92 2.26
CA LEU A 18 -6.83 -9.48 0.92
C LEU A 18 -8.08 -9.41 0.01
N VAL A 19 -9.27 -9.64 0.57
CA VAL A 19 -10.53 -9.56 -0.18
C VAL A 19 -10.74 -8.15 -0.74
N GLY A 20 -10.38 -7.11 0.01
CA GLY A 20 -10.43 -5.72 -0.44
C GLY A 20 -9.47 -5.47 -1.59
N TYR A 21 -8.23 -5.94 -1.48
CA TYR A 21 -7.22 -5.80 -2.53
C TYR A 21 -7.67 -6.44 -3.85
N VAL A 22 -8.15 -7.69 -3.80
CA VAL A 22 -8.62 -8.42 -4.98
C VAL A 22 -9.81 -7.71 -5.62
N ARG A 23 -10.78 -7.26 -4.81
CA ARG A 23 -11.93 -6.49 -5.32
C ARG A 23 -11.48 -5.18 -5.98
N GLY A 24 -10.50 -4.50 -5.40
CA GLY A 24 -9.95 -3.25 -5.92
C GLY A 24 -9.33 -3.42 -7.30
N VAL A 25 -8.55 -4.49 -7.49
CA VAL A 25 -7.97 -4.86 -8.80
C VAL A 25 -9.06 -5.21 -9.80
N ILE A 26 -10.04 -6.03 -9.41
CA ILE A 26 -11.11 -6.48 -10.31
C ILE A 26 -11.99 -5.30 -10.76
N SER A 27 -12.30 -4.37 -9.86
CA SER A 27 -13.14 -3.21 -10.17
C SER A 27 -12.40 -2.10 -10.93
N GLY A 28 -11.07 -2.18 -11.05
CA GLY A 28 -10.24 -1.12 -11.63
C GLY A 28 -10.00 0.07 -10.70
N SER A 29 -10.46 0.01 -9.45
CA SER A 29 -10.16 1.04 -8.44
C SER A 29 -8.72 0.96 -7.87
N MET A 30 -7.95 -0.03 -8.31
CA MET A 30 -6.54 -0.19 -8.02
C MET A 30 -5.79 -0.46 -9.32
N ASN A 31 -4.73 0.29 -9.57
CA ASN A 31 -3.89 0.06 -10.73
C ASN A 31 -2.97 -1.15 -10.50
N ARG A 32 -3.27 -2.24 -11.21
CA ARG A 32 -2.50 -3.50 -11.14
C ARG A 32 -1.08 -3.42 -11.71
N SER A 33 -0.77 -2.36 -12.46
CA SER A 33 0.49 -2.19 -13.18
C SER A 33 0.95 -0.73 -13.06
N SER A 34 0.92 -0.22 -11.82
CA SER A 34 1.32 1.13 -11.51
C SER A 34 2.78 1.41 -11.89
N GLN A 35 3.01 2.63 -12.38
CA GLN A 35 4.33 3.19 -12.58
C GLN A 35 4.54 4.30 -11.54
N ILE A 36 5.28 3.97 -10.47
CA ILE A 36 5.57 4.91 -9.39
C ILE A 36 6.59 5.93 -9.90
N GLU A 37 6.26 7.21 -9.77
CA GLU A 37 7.11 8.33 -10.22
C GLU A 37 7.46 9.27 -9.06
N VAL A 38 8.65 9.87 -9.12
CA VAL A 38 9.03 10.97 -8.22
C VAL A 38 8.57 12.27 -8.86
N LEU A 39 7.66 12.98 -8.19
CA LEU A 39 7.20 14.28 -8.65
C LEU A 39 8.07 15.42 -8.11
N GLU A 40 8.49 15.31 -6.84
CA GLU A 40 9.36 16.29 -6.19
C GLU A 40 10.38 15.59 -5.30
N ASP A 41 11.61 16.09 -5.30
CA ASP A 41 12.69 15.66 -4.41
C ASP A 41 13.37 16.92 -3.86
N ASN A 42 13.32 17.09 -2.55
CA ASN A 42 13.95 18.19 -1.85
C ASN A 42 14.73 17.67 -0.63
N PRO A 43 15.59 18.48 -0.01
CA PRO A 43 16.51 18.00 1.03
C PRO A 43 15.86 17.34 2.25
N ALA A 44 14.55 17.51 2.47
CA ALA A 44 13.84 17.00 3.63
C ALA A 44 12.70 16.01 3.28
N SER A 45 12.34 15.85 2.00
CA SER A 45 11.18 15.06 1.60
C SER A 45 11.19 14.69 0.11
N VAL A 46 10.43 13.63 -0.22
CA VAL A 46 10.18 13.19 -1.59
C VAL A 46 8.68 13.01 -1.76
N LEU A 47 8.12 13.56 -2.84
CA LEU A 47 6.73 13.32 -3.26
C LEU A 47 6.72 12.23 -4.34
N LEU A 48 5.99 11.16 -4.06
CA LEU A 48 5.79 10.04 -4.98
C LEU A 48 4.36 10.03 -5.50
N ASP A 49 4.19 9.90 -6.81
CA ASP A 49 2.92 9.48 -7.40
C ASP A 49 2.85 7.95 -7.41
N SER A 50 1.72 7.43 -6.96
CA SER A 50 1.45 5.99 -6.91
C SER A 50 0.73 5.47 -8.15
N ASP A 51 0.35 6.35 -9.10
CA ASP A 51 -0.38 5.97 -10.31
C ASP A 51 -1.64 5.13 -9.98
N GLY A 52 -2.36 5.52 -8.92
CA GLY A 52 -3.58 4.84 -8.47
C GLY A 52 -3.37 3.46 -7.82
N ASP A 53 -2.15 3.11 -7.43
CA ASP A 53 -1.88 1.94 -6.59
C ASP A 53 -2.26 2.19 -5.13
N TRP A 54 -2.53 1.11 -4.40
CA TRP A 54 -2.71 1.18 -2.97
C TRP A 54 -1.37 1.14 -2.26
N VAL A 55 -1.02 2.25 -1.62
CA VAL A 55 0.20 2.35 -0.82
C VAL A 55 0.12 1.45 0.40
N ILE A 56 1.03 0.49 0.49
CA ILE A 56 1.18 -0.38 1.65
C ILE A 56 2.09 0.32 2.67
N SER A 57 1.49 1.07 3.60
CA SER A 57 2.22 1.71 4.71
C SER A 57 2.26 0.82 5.95
N SER A 58 3.43 0.63 6.55
CA SER A 58 3.57 0.16 7.93
C SER A 58 3.70 1.38 8.83
N ALA A 59 2.79 1.55 9.78
CA ALA A 59 3.15 2.21 11.01
C ALA A 59 4.14 1.30 11.75
N PHE A 60 5.40 1.70 11.84
CA PHE A 60 6.33 1.10 12.78
C PHE A 60 5.96 1.66 14.16
N MET A 61 5.07 0.96 14.88
CA MET A 61 4.87 1.24 16.30
C MET A 61 5.96 0.46 17.07
N PRO A 62 6.87 1.15 17.79
CA PRO A 62 7.92 0.51 18.57
C PRO A 62 7.35 -0.31 19.75
#